data_AF-C1E342-F1
#
_entry.id   AF-C1E342-F1
#
_cell.length_a   1.000
_cell.length_b   1.000
_cell.length_c   1.000
_cell.angle_alpha   90.00
_cell.angle_beta   90.00
_cell.angle_gamma   90.00
#
_symmetry.space_group_name_H-M   'P 1'
#
loop_
_entity.id
_entity.type
_entity.pdbx_description
1 polymer ?
#
loop_
_entity_poly.entity_id
_entity_poly.type
_entity_poly.pdbx_seq_one_letter_code
_entity_poly.pdbx_strand_id
1 'polypeptide(L)'
;MWTDEEDEQLRALVAEYGVKKWALISTKMAAKGAKQCRRRWQNYLNNDIKQGGWSEEEDRILLEGHRLHGNKWTEIARMVTGRTDNAV
;
A
#
# COMPACT_ATOMS: atom_id res chain seq x y z
N MET A 1 2.73 -18.83 -1.28
CA MET A 1 1.41 -18.63 -1.89
C MET A 1 0.43 -18.23 -0.80
N TRP A 2 -0.56 -17.40 -1.11
CA TRP A 2 -1.64 -16.99 -0.20
C TRP A 2 -2.94 -17.61 -0.72
N THR A 3 -3.75 -18.17 0.18
CA THR A 3 -5.11 -18.61 -0.16
C THR A 3 -6.13 -17.53 0.14
N ASP A 4 -7.34 -17.66 -0.41
CA ASP A 4 -8.42 -16.73 -0.15
C ASP A 4 -8.81 -16.71 1.34
N GLU A 5 -8.76 -17.85 2.02
CA GLU A 5 -8.99 -17.93 3.46
C GLU A 5 -7.91 -17.21 4.27
N GLU A 6 -6.63 -17.34 3.88
CA GLU A 6 -5.54 -16.63 4.53
C GLU A 6 -5.63 -15.12 4.34
N ASP A 7 -6.07 -14.68 3.15
CA ASP A 7 -6.30 -13.27 2.85
C ASP A 7 -7.47 -12.69 3.65
N GLU A 8 -8.58 -13.44 3.75
CA GLU A 8 -9.74 -13.01 4.53
C GLU A 8 -9.41 -12.97 6.02
N GLN A 9 -8.68 -13.95 6.52
CA GLN A 9 -8.17 -13.95 7.88
C GLN A 9 -7.25 -12.74 8.14
N LEU A 10 -6.37 -12.41 7.20
CA LEU A 10 -5.50 -11.24 7.31
C LEU A 10 -6.31 -9.93 7.30
N ARG A 11 -7.36 -9.81 6.48
CA ARG A 11 -8.28 -8.66 6.50
C ARG A 11 -8.97 -8.48 7.84
N ALA A 12 -9.54 -9.56 8.38
CA ALA A 12 -10.22 -9.53 9.67
C ALA A 12 -9.26 -9.11 10.79
N LEU A 13 -8.06 -9.68 10.84
CA LEU A 13 -7.04 -9.35 11.84
C LEU A 13 -6.54 -7.91 11.72
N VAL A 14 -6.38 -7.39 10.50
CA VAL A 14 -5.99 -6.00 10.30
C VAL A 14 -7.12 -5.04 10.68
N ALA A 15 -8.37 -5.38 10.41
CA ALA A 15 -9.53 -4.60 10.85
C ALA A 15 -9.63 -4.56 12.38
N GLU A 16 -9.32 -5.66 13.07
CA GLU A 16 -9.38 -5.75 14.53
C GLU A 16 -8.21 -5.05 15.23
N TYR A 17 -6.97 -5.26 14.75
CA TYR A 17 -5.75 -4.81 15.45
C TYR A 17 -5.08 -3.57 14.84
N GLY A 18 -5.42 -3.23 13.60
CA GLY A 18 -4.81 -2.17 12.81
C GLY A 18 -3.46 -2.53 12.17
N VAL A 19 -3.08 -1.76 11.15
CA VAL A 19 -1.88 -1.94 10.29
C VAL A 19 -0.52 -1.72 10.96
N LYS A 20 -0.46 -1.62 12.29
CA LYS A 20 0.78 -1.40 13.05
C LYS A 20 1.20 -2.62 13.87
N LYS A 21 0.28 -3.55 14.14
CA LYS A 21 0.49 -4.68 15.08
C LYS A 21 0.81 -5.99 14.35
N TRP A 22 1.72 -5.97 13.38
CA TRP A 22 2.04 -7.14 12.54
C TRP A 22 2.55 -8.36 13.30
N ALA A 23 3.31 -8.15 14.38
CA ALA A 23 3.78 -9.24 15.23
C ALA A 23 2.61 -10.01 15.84
N LEU A 24 1.62 -9.29 16.39
CA LEU A 24 0.40 -9.87 16.95
C LEU A 24 -0.48 -10.52 15.88
N ILE A 25 -0.60 -9.90 14.71
CA ILE A 25 -1.35 -10.49 13.58
C ILE A 25 -0.72 -11.83 13.17
N SER A 26 0.61 -11.89 13.09
CA SER A 26 1.30 -13.13 12.69
C SER A 26 1.19 -14.27 13.70
N THR A 27 1.00 -13.99 15.00
CA THR A 27 0.78 -15.08 15.97
C THR A 27 -0.57 -15.76 15.79
N LYS A 28 -1.54 -15.06 15.18
CA LYS A 28 -2.86 -15.59 14.83
C LYS A 28 -2.90 -16.23 13.44
N MET A 29 -1.84 -16.07 12.64
CA MET A 29 -1.70 -16.73 11.35
C MET A 29 -0.83 -17.98 11.48
N ALA A 30 -1.33 -19.14 11.06
CA ALA A 30 -0.65 -20.41 11.33
C ALA A 30 0.75 -20.54 10.69
N ALA A 31 0.93 -20.03 9.46
CA ALA A 31 2.15 -20.22 8.66
C ALA A 31 2.72 -18.94 8.06
N LYS A 32 2.26 -17.76 8.49
CA LYS A 32 2.67 -16.47 7.92
C LYS A 32 3.33 -15.60 8.98
N GLY A 33 4.61 -15.25 8.77
CA GLY A 33 5.33 -14.35 9.66
C GLY A 33 4.93 -12.88 9.47
N ALA A 34 5.18 -12.04 10.47
CA ALA A 34 4.81 -10.61 10.47
C ALA A 34 5.23 -9.86 9.20
N LYS A 35 6.43 -10.13 8.69
CA LYS A 35 6.95 -9.53 7.45
C LYS A 35 6.14 -9.96 6.22
N GLN A 36 5.67 -11.20 6.17
CA GLN A 36 4.82 -11.70 5.08
C GLN A 36 3.42 -11.08 5.14
N CYS A 37 2.80 -11.02 6.34
CA CYS A 37 1.50 -10.37 6.55
C CYS A 37 1.52 -8.91 6.11
N ARG A 38 2.52 -8.14 6.58
CA ARG A 38 2.69 -6.74 6.19
C ARG A 38 2.83 -6.58 4.68
N ARG A 39 3.70 -7.38 4.04
CA ARG A 39 3.91 -7.32 2.59
C ARG A 39 2.64 -7.67 1.81
N ARG A 40 1.90 -8.72 2.23
CA ARG A 40 0.64 -9.10 1.59
C ARG A 40 -0.39 -7.99 1.70
N TRP A 41 -0.52 -7.40 2.89
CA TRP A 41 -1.41 -6.28 3.12
C TRP A 41 -1.06 -5.09 2.21
N GLN A 42 0.18 -4.60 2.28
CA GLN A 42 0.62 -3.43 1.53
C GLN A 42 0.54 -3.61 0.01
N ASN A 43 0.79 -4.81 -0.51
CA ASN A 43 0.89 -5.02 -1.95
C ASN A 43 -0.37 -5.60 -2.59
N TYR A 44 -1.34 -6.11 -1.83
CA TYR A 44 -2.47 -6.86 -2.43
C TYR A 44 -3.81 -6.75 -1.70
N LEU A 45 -3.86 -6.47 -0.39
CA LEU A 45 -5.14 -6.47 0.36
C LEU A 45 -5.58 -5.08 0.85
N ASN A 46 -4.67 -4.13 0.91
CA ASN A 46 -4.98 -2.77 1.31
C ASN A 46 -5.67 -2.04 0.16
N ASN A 47 -7.01 -2.06 0.15
CA ASN A 47 -7.84 -1.35 -0.83
C ASN A 47 -7.69 0.19 -0.77
N ASP A 48 -7.10 0.74 0.30
CA ASP A 48 -6.74 2.17 0.37
C ASP A 48 -5.52 2.52 -0.49
N ILE A 49 -4.74 1.52 -0.92
CA ILE A 49 -3.70 1.73 -1.93
C ILE A 49 -4.37 1.57 -3.28
N LYS A 50 -4.48 2.67 -4.04
CA LYS A 50 -4.93 2.63 -5.44
C LYS A 50 -4.00 1.71 -6.22
N GLN A 51 -4.41 0.46 -6.42
CA GLN A 51 -3.73 -0.49 -7.30
C GLN A 51 -4.31 -0.32 -8.71
N GLY A 52 -3.62 0.44 -9.55
CA GLY A 52 -4.04 0.73 -10.93
C GLY A 52 -3.05 1.66 -11.63
N GLY A 53 -3.27 1.87 -12.95
CA GLY A 53 -2.52 2.87 -13.72
C GLY A 53 -2.62 4.27 -13.12
N TRP A 54 -1.76 5.19 -13.56
CA TRP A 54 -1.92 6.61 -13.26
C TRP A 54 -3.31 7.06 -13.68
N SER A 55 -4.09 7.63 -12.75
CA SER A 55 -5.33 8.31 -13.13
C SER A 55 -4.98 9.62 -13.81
N GLU A 56 -5.83 10.10 -14.71
CA GLU A 56 -5.60 11.37 -15.43
C GLU A 56 -5.33 12.54 -14.48
N GLU A 57 -5.92 12.52 -13.28
CA GLU A 57 -5.68 13.54 -12.26
C GLU A 57 -4.27 13.45 -11.67
N GLU A 58 -3.76 12.24 -11.44
CA GLU A 58 -2.40 12.03 -10.95
C GLU A 58 -1.38 12.35 -12.05
N ASP A 59 -1.64 12.02 -13.31
CA ASP A 59 -0.82 12.42 -14.44
C ASP A 59 -0.80 13.94 -14.63
N ARG A 60 -1.94 14.62 -14.43
CA ARG A 60 -2.00 16.09 -14.44
C ARG A 60 -1.16 16.68 -13.32
N ILE A 61 -1.20 16.12 -12.12
CA ILE A 61 -0.36 16.56 -10.98
C ILE A 61 1.13 16.31 -11.28
N LEU A 62 1.49 15.19 -11.90
CA LEU A 62 2.87 14.93 -12.32
C LEU A 62 3.35 15.93 -13.38
N LEU A 63 2.56 16.17 -14.42
CA LEU A 63 2.88 17.11 -15.49
C LEU A 63 3.03 18.54 -14.96
N GLU A 64 2.08 18.98 -14.13
CA GLU A 64 2.12 20.33 -13.55
C GLU A 64 3.23 20.46 -12.50
N GLY A 65 3.44 19.42 -11.68
CA GLY A 65 4.55 19.36 -10.74
C GLY A 65 5.91 19.39 -11.45
N HIS A 66 6.05 18.69 -12.57
CA HIS A 66 7.26 18.73 -13.38
C HIS A 66 7.46 20.11 -14.03
N ARG A 67 6.38 20.74 -14.50
CA ARG A 67 6.41 22.11 -15.03
C ARG A 67 6.85 23.13 -13.97
N LEU A 68 6.42 22.98 -12.73
CA LEU A 68 6.71 23.90 -11.62
C LEU A 68 8.06 23.63 -10.93
N HIS A 69 8.46 22.36 -10.79
CA HIS A 69 9.58 21.95 -9.97
C HIS A 69 10.72 21.24 -10.73
N GLY A 70 10.54 20.95 -12.02
CA GLY A 70 11.51 20.23 -12.84
C GLY A 70 11.69 18.78 -12.37
N ASN A 71 12.93 18.30 -12.29
CA ASN A 71 13.26 16.92 -11.88
C ASN A 71 13.23 16.68 -10.36
N LYS A 72 12.53 17.52 -9.59
CA LYS A 72 12.42 17.39 -8.13
C LYS A 72 11.31 16.39 -7.75
N TRP A 73 11.48 15.14 -8.16
CA TRP A 73 10.48 14.09 -7.99
C TRP A 73 10.03 13.86 -6.54
N THR A 74 10.90 14.12 -5.55
CA THR A 74 10.52 14.05 -4.13
C THR A 74 9.45 15.05 -3.74
N GLU A 75 9.48 16.27 -4.29
CA GLU A 75 8.45 17.29 -4.03
C GLU A 75 7.17 16.99 -4.81
N ILE A 76 7.31 16.55 -6.06
CA ILE A 76 6.19 16.17 -6.92
C ILE A 76 5.43 14.97 -6.34
N ALA A 77 6.13 13.96 -5.82
CA ALA A 77 5.53 12.80 -5.18
C ALA A 77 4.72 13.13 -3.93
N ARG A 78 5.05 14.23 -3.21
CA ARG A 78 4.23 14.71 -2.08
C ARG A 78 2.90 15.32 -2.53
N MET A 79 2.82 15.83 -3.76
CA MET A 79 1.59 16.39 -4.33
C MET A 79 0.61 15.30 -4.76
N VAL A 80 1.12 14.09 -5.08
CA VAL A 80 0.30 12.92 -5.42
C VAL A 80 -0.11 12.21 -4.12
N THR A 81 -1.19 12.67 -3.51
CA THR A 81 -1.71 12.06 -2.27
C THR A 81 -2.31 10.67 -2.53
N GLY A 82 -1.86 9.64 -1.81
CA GLY A 82 -2.50 8.32 -1.81
C GLY A 82 -1.73 7.19 -2.51
N ARG A 83 -0.53 7.44 -3.04
CA ARG A 83 0.38 6.37 -3.51
C ARG A 83 1.50 6.15 -2.50
N THR A 84 1.65 4.91 -2.04
CA THR A 84 2.82 4.50 -1.24
C THR A 84 4.06 4.38 -2.13
N ASP A 85 5.26 4.56 -1.57
CA ASP A 85 6.55 4.72 -2.26
C ASP A 85 7.00 3.60 -3.20
N ASN A 86 6.27 2.49 -3.26
CA ASN A 86 6.57 1.30 -4.04
C ASN A 86 6.08 1.35 -5.51
N ALA A 87 5.72 2.54 -6.02
CA ALA A 87 5.14 2.75 -7.35
C ALA A 87 6.03 3.61 -8.28
N VAL A 88 7.35 3.57 -8.08
CA VAL A 88 8.36 4.20 -8.95
C VAL A 88 9.15 3.13 -9.69
#